data_AF-A0A699XB39-F1
#
_entry.id   AF-A0A699XB39-F1
#
_cell.length_a   1.000
_cell.length_b   1.000
_cell.length_c   1.000
_cell.angle_alpha   90.00
_cell.angle_beta   90.00
_cell.angle_gamma   90.00
#
_symmetry.space_group_name_H-M   'P 1'
#
loop_
_entity.id
_entity.type
_entity.pdbx_description
1 polymer ?
#
loop_
_entity_poly.entity_id
_entity_poly.type
_entity_poly.pdbx_seq_one_letter_code
_entity_poly.pdbx_strand_id
1 'polypeptide(L)'
;MDDSEETAHHIKSDIKALDQRYAIVEPGERCYVCGLPLLARQFFVFPCQHAFHSDCLAKKVVELAGIARGKRIAELQLNVSKGTSTGAKRE
;
A
#
# COMPACT_ATOMS: atom_id res chain seq x y z
N MET A 1 30.85 -12.21 20.42
CA MET A 1 29.83 -12.40 21.49
C MET A 1 29.01 -11.11 21.67
N ASP A 2 29.62 -9.92 21.59
CA ASP A 2 28.90 -8.63 21.57
C ASP A 2 27.93 -8.47 20.39
N ASP A 3 28.36 -8.80 19.16
CA ASP A 3 27.54 -8.63 17.95
C ASP A 3 26.20 -9.38 18.00
N SER A 4 26.16 -10.50 18.72
CA SER A 4 24.97 -11.32 18.88
C SER A 4 23.96 -10.70 19.86
N GLU A 5 24.45 -10.01 20.89
CA GLU A 5 23.60 -9.30 21.86
C GLU A 5 23.00 -8.04 21.23
N GLU A 6 23.79 -7.28 20.46
CA GLU A 6 23.32 -6.11 19.72
C GLU A 6 22.26 -6.49 18.68
N THR A 7 22.53 -7.55 17.89
CA THR A 7 21.57 -8.06 16.90
C THR A 7 20.26 -8.50 17.55
N ALA A 8 20.33 -9.21 18.69
CA ALA A 8 19.14 -9.63 19.42
C ALA A 8 18.34 -8.44 19.98
N HIS A 9 19.01 -7.35 20.38
CA HIS A 9 18.36 -6.13 20.84
C HIS A 9 17.61 -5.43 19.69
N HIS A 10 18.23 -5.31 18.52
CA HIS A 10 17.59 -4.75 17.31
C HIS A 10 16.38 -5.56 16.86
N ILE A 11 16.49 -6.90 16.84
CA ILE A 11 15.35 -7.75 16.49
C ILE A 11 14.19 -7.54 17.47
N LYS A 12 14.46 -7.46 18.77
CA LYS A 12 13.43 -7.22 19.80
C LYS A 12 12.77 -5.85 19.64
N SER A 13 13.52 -4.80 19.32
CA SER A 13 12.95 -3.47 19.07
C SER A 13 12.08 -3.46 17.82
N ASP A 14 12.51 -4.15 16.77
CA ASP A 14 11.77 -4.22 15.50
C ASP A 14 10.46 -4.99 15.66
N ILE A 15 10.47 -6.09 16.39
CA ILE A 15 9.26 -6.85 16.73
C ILE A 15 8.27 -5.97 17.51
N LYS A 16 8.75 -5.22 18.52
CA LYS A 16 7.89 -4.28 19.26
C LYS A 16 7.33 -3.17 18.37
N ALA A 17 8.12 -2.65 17.44
CA ALA A 17 7.67 -1.63 16.50
C ALA A 17 6.66 -2.18 15.47
N LEU A 18 6.78 -3.45 15.08
CA LEU A 18 5.83 -4.14 14.21
C LEU A 18 4.47 -4.35 14.90
N ASP A 19 4.47 -4.67 16.19
CA ASP A 19 3.26 -4.91 16.99
C ASP A 19 2.33 -3.68 17.04
N GLN A 20 2.89 -2.48 16.87
CA GLN A 20 2.14 -1.22 16.85
C GLN A 20 1.62 -0.83 15.45
N ARG A 21 1.97 -1.58 14.39
CA ARG A 21 1.66 -1.22 12.99
C ARG A 21 0.50 -2.05 12.45
N TYR A 22 -0.65 -1.98 13.12
CA TYR A 22 -1.90 -2.50 12.58
C TYR A 22 -2.93 -1.38 12.43
N ALA A 23 -3.86 -1.55 11.50
CA ALA A 23 -5.05 -0.73 11.38
C ALA A 23 -6.27 -1.67 11.49
N ILE A 24 -7.17 -1.37 12.40
CA ILE A 24 -8.45 -2.08 12.52
C ILE A 24 -9.39 -1.48 11.48
N VAL A 25 -10.02 -2.34 10.68
CA VAL A 25 -11.02 -1.98 9.67
C VAL A 25 -12.34 -2.59 10.10
N GLU A 26 -13.29 -1.75 10.49
CA GLU A 26 -14.61 -2.21 10.94
C GLU A 26 -15.51 -2.60 9.75
N PRO A 27 -16.37 -3.62 9.91
CA PRO A 27 -17.39 -3.92 8.92
C PRO A 27 -18.26 -2.69 8.63
N GLY A 28 -18.40 -2.34 7.35
CA GLY A 28 -19.17 -1.16 6.93
C GLY A 28 -18.34 0.09 6.69
N GLU A 29 -17.01 0.06 6.92
CA GLU A 29 -16.12 1.08 6.38
C GLU A 29 -16.30 1.24 4.87
N ARG A 30 -16.21 2.49 4.41
CA ARG A 30 -16.47 2.89 3.03
C ARG A 30 -15.24 3.56 2.44
N CYS A 31 -15.03 3.36 1.15
CA CYS A 31 -14.00 4.11 0.43
C CYS A 31 -14.34 5.60 0.42
N TYR A 32 -13.37 6.46 0.77
CA TYR A 32 -13.54 7.92 0.81
C TYR A 32 -13.78 8.59 -0.55
N VAL A 33 -13.57 7.87 -1.65
CA VAL A 33 -13.75 8.39 -3.01
C VAL A 33 -15.09 7.96 -3.61
N CYS A 34 -15.45 6.69 -3.52
CA CYS A 34 -16.65 6.16 -4.18
C CYS A 34 -17.82 5.85 -3.23
N GLY A 35 -17.59 5.84 -1.90
CA GLY A 35 -18.61 5.54 -0.90
C GLY A 35 -19.06 4.08 -0.81
N LEU A 36 -18.53 3.19 -1.66
CA LEU A 36 -18.85 1.76 -1.64
C LEU A 36 -18.12 1.03 -0.50
N PRO A 37 -18.61 -0.16 -0.08
CA PRO A 37 -17.97 -0.96 0.97
C PRO A 37 -16.49 -1.20 0.69
N LEU A 38 -15.64 -0.91 1.67
CA LEU A 38 -14.18 -0.93 1.51
C LEU A 38 -13.67 -2.35 1.19
N LEU A 39 -14.14 -3.35 1.95
CA LEU A 39 -13.71 -4.76 1.81
C LEU A 39 -14.15 -5.45 0.50
N ALA A 40 -14.90 -4.77 -0.38
CA ALA A 40 -15.34 -5.35 -1.65
C ALA A 40 -14.23 -5.44 -2.72
N ARG A 41 -13.10 -4.74 -2.54
CA ARG A 41 -11.98 -4.64 -3.49
C ARG A 41 -10.66 -4.50 -2.73
N GLN A 42 -9.53 -4.57 -3.42
CA GLN A 42 -8.24 -4.19 -2.81
C GLN A 42 -8.27 -2.73 -2.35
N PHE A 43 -7.69 -2.46 -1.20
CA PHE A 43 -7.75 -1.15 -0.55
C PHE A 43 -6.45 -0.79 0.18
N PHE A 44 -6.31 0.50 0.47
CA PHE A 44 -5.29 1.08 1.35
C PHE A 44 -5.97 1.77 2.53
N VAL A 45 -5.40 1.60 3.73
CA VAL A 45 -5.78 2.34 4.94
C VAL A 45 -4.58 3.15 5.40
N PHE A 46 -4.83 4.41 5.71
CA PHE A 46 -3.81 5.33 6.21
C PHE A 46 -3.90 5.44 7.74
N PRO A 47 -2.79 5.80 8.42
CA PRO A 47 -2.80 6.01 9.88
C PRO A 47 -3.78 7.09 10.36
N CYS A 48 -4.18 8.01 9.48
CA CYS A 48 -5.23 9.00 9.72
C CYS A 48 -6.66 8.46 9.54
N GLN A 49 -6.83 7.13 9.48
CA GLN A 49 -8.10 6.41 9.33
C GLN A 49 -8.84 6.60 8.01
N HIS A 50 -8.26 7.32 7.05
CA HIS A 50 -8.79 7.36 5.69
C HIS A 50 -8.52 6.04 4.96
N ALA A 51 -9.54 5.53 4.28
CA ALA A 51 -9.47 4.29 3.52
C ALA A 51 -9.96 4.46 2.08
N PHE A 52 -9.27 3.84 1.14
CA PHE A 52 -9.53 3.97 -0.29
C PHE A 52 -9.37 2.66 -1.02
N HIS A 53 -10.22 2.37 -1.99
CA HIS A 53 -9.91 1.30 -2.95
C HIS A 53 -8.65 1.67 -3.74
N SER A 54 -7.85 0.67 -4.09
CA SER A 54 -6.56 0.86 -4.77
C SER A 54 -6.70 1.63 -6.10
N ASP A 55 -7.74 1.33 -6.88
CA ASP A 55 -8.07 2.00 -8.13
C ASP A 55 -8.57 3.44 -7.92
N CYS A 56 -9.41 3.65 -6.92
CA CYS A 56 -9.92 4.97 -6.54
C CYS A 56 -8.79 5.90 -6.09
N LEU A 57 -7.87 5.39 -5.28
CA LEU A 57 -6.69 6.12 -4.84
C LEU A 57 -5.76 6.45 -6.02
N ALA A 58 -5.44 5.45 -6.86
CA ALA A 58 -4.58 5.65 -8.02
C ALA A 58 -5.12 6.74 -8.96
N LYS A 59 -6.43 6.70 -9.25
CA LYS A 59 -7.09 7.73 -10.06
C LYS A 59 -6.97 9.12 -9.43
N LYS A 60 -7.18 9.23 -8.11
CA LYS A 60 -7.11 10.51 -7.41
C LYS A 60 -5.69 11.08 -7.37
N VAL A 61 -4.68 10.23 -7.21
CA VAL A 61 -3.27 10.63 -7.29
C VAL A 61 -2.93 11.19 -8.67
N VAL A 62 -3.36 10.54 -9.76
CA VAL A 62 -3.12 11.03 -11.13
C VAL A 62 -3.80 12.38 -11.36
N GLU A 63 -5.04 12.55 -10.89
CA GLU A 63 -5.80 13.80 -10.97
C GLU A 63 -5.09 14.96 -10.26
N LEU A 64 -4.54 14.71 -9.05
CA LEU A 64 -3.87 15.73 -8.23
C LEU A 64 -2.42 16.01 -8.65
N ALA A 65 -1.78 15.12 -9.40
CA ALA A 65 -0.37 15.25 -9.79
C ALA A 65 -0.11 16.34 -10.85
N GLY A 66 -1.16 16.85 -11.51
CA GLY A 66 -1.04 17.77 -12.65
C GLY A 66 -0.55 17.08 -13.93
N ILE A 67 -0.58 17.80 -15.07
CA ILE A 67 -0.46 17.21 -16.41
C ILE A 67 0.85 16.46 -16.63
N ALA A 68 1.99 17.07 -16.30
CA ALA A 68 3.31 16.50 -16.58
C ALA A 68 3.59 15.24 -15.74
N ARG A 69 3.33 15.29 -14.43
CA ARG A 69 3.53 14.13 -13.54
C ARG A 69 2.47 13.06 -13.77
N GLY A 70 1.21 13.44 -14.01
CA GLY A 70 0.13 12.52 -14.33
C GLY A 70 0.41 11.68 -15.57
N LYS A 71 0.92 12.29 -16.65
CA LYS A 71 1.38 11.54 -17.85
C LYS A 71 2.47 10.53 -17.51
N ARG A 72 3.48 10.95 -16.75
CA ARG A 72 4.57 10.05 -16.32
C ARG A 72 4.06 8.89 -15.47
N ILE A 73 3.11 9.13 -14.55
CA ILE A 73 2.50 8.08 -13.74
C ILE A 73 1.78 7.07 -14.63
N ALA A 74 1.00 7.53 -15.61
CA ALA A 74 0.29 6.65 -16.55
C ALA A 74 1.25 5.80 -17.40
N GLU A 75 2.33 6.40 -17.92
CA GLU A 75 3.37 5.67 -18.66
C GLU A 75 4.02 4.57 -17.80
N LEU A 76 4.35 4.89 -16.54
CA LEU A 76 4.94 3.93 -15.61
C LEU A 76 3.97 2.78 -15.29
N GLN A 77 2.69 3.06 -15.09
CA GLN A 77 1.67 2.03 -14.86
C GLN A 77 1.55 1.06 -16.04
N LEU A 78 1.70 1.54 -17.29
CA LEU A 78 1.73 0.68 -18.48
C LEU A 78 2.98 -0.20 -18.53
N ASN A 79 4.13 0.33 -18.12
CA ASN A 79 5.38 -0.45 -18.12
C ASN A 79 5.36 -1.54 -17.05
N VAL A 80 4.84 -1.25 -15.86
CA VAL A 80 4.70 -2.23 -14.78
C VAL A 80 3.77 -3.36 -15.19
N SER A 81 2.62 -3.04 -15.79
CA SER A 81 1.65 -4.06 -16.24
C SER A 81 2.18 -4.96 -17.36
N LYS A 82 3.11 -4.47 -18.20
CA LYS A 82 3.84 -5.30 -19.18
C LYS A 82 4.90 -6.21 -18.54
N GLY A 83 5.53 -5.77 -17.44
CA GLY A 83 6.59 -6.52 -16.74
C GLY A 83 6.08 -7.60 -15.78
N THR A 84 4.81 -7.55 -15.36
CA THR A 84 4.23 -8.53 -14.43
C THR A 84 3.98 -9.91 -15.07
N SER A 85 3.99 -10.04 -16.40
CA SER A 85 3.80 -11.31 -17.11
C SER A 85 5.08 -12.11 -17.36
N THR A 86 6.26 -11.61 -16.95
CA THR A 86 7.56 -12.28 -17.18
C THR A 86 8.21 -12.85 -15.91
N GLY A 87 7.45 -13.02 -14.83
CA GLY A 87 7.93 -13.79 -13.68
C GLY A 87 7.99 -15.28 -14.05
N ALA A 88 9.19 -15.85 -14.14
CA ALA A 88 9.38 -17.29 -14.33
C ALA A 88 8.48 -18.06 -13.35
N LYS A 89 7.65 -18.95 -13.88
CA LYS A 89 6.86 -19.92 -13.10
C LYS A 89 7.82 -20.53 -12.07
N ARG A 90 7.58 -20.27 -10.78
CA ARG A 90 8.21 -21.05 -9.72
C ARG A 90 7.50 -22.40 -9.73
N GLU A 91 8.20 -23.43 -10.19
CA GLU A 91 7.85 -24.84 -10.00
C GLU A 91 7.93 -25.23 -8.52
#